data_AF-A0A382N741-F1
#
_entry.id   AF-A0A382N741-F1
#
_cell.length_a   1.000
_cell.length_b   1.000
_cell.length_c   1.000
_cell.angle_alpha   90.00
_cell.angle_beta   90.00
_cell.angle_gamma   90.00
#
_symmetry.space_group_name_H-M   'P 1'
#
loop_
_entity.id
_entity.type
_entity.pdbx_description
1 polymer ?
#
loop_
_entity_poly.entity_id
_entity_poly.type
_entity_poly.pdbx_seq_one_letter_code
_entity_poly.pdbx_strand_id
1 'polypeptide(L)'
;MPKLNKFRILIETGGKGIDETARFSFNSHVLPFEDLSGGTKPGEILEGGYTVSSVAHSMALVGPEKGEWSIKKIKVDFECENAPSYSVEYPAVELDETTELNIWKDPPLPTFDV
;
A
#
# COMPACT_ATOMS: atom_id res chain seq x y z
N MET A 1 0.89 13.92 -12.99
CA MET A 1 0.71 13.17 -11.73
C MET A 1 0.34 14.17 -10.65
N PRO A 2 -0.81 14.02 -9.99
CA PRO A 2 -1.16 14.89 -8.88
C PRO A 2 -0.27 14.61 -7.67
N LYS A 3 -0.14 15.61 -6.79
CA LYS A 3 0.57 15.47 -5.52
C LYS A 3 -0.24 14.55 -4.60
N LEU A 4 0.38 13.53 -4.04
CA LEU A 4 -0.22 12.67 -3.03
C LEU A 4 -0.06 13.32 -1.66
N ASN A 5 -1.16 13.68 -1.01
CA ASN A 5 -1.13 14.26 0.33
C ASN A 5 -0.93 13.18 1.37
N LYS A 6 -1.79 12.16 1.33
CA LYS A 6 -1.73 11.00 2.22
C LYS A 6 -2.32 9.77 1.54
N PHE A 7 -1.97 8.61 2.06
CA PHE A 7 -2.65 7.37 1.72
C PHE A 7 -2.89 6.52 2.96
N ARG A 8 -3.90 5.65 2.89
CA ARG A 8 -4.12 4.57 3.84
C ARG A 8 -4.10 3.24 3.12
N ILE A 9 -3.60 2.22 3.79
CA ILE A 9 -3.51 0.87 3.27
C ILE A 9 -4.09 -0.10 4.28
N LEU A 10 -4.87 -1.05 3.76
CA LEU A 10 -5.38 -2.19 4.50
C LEU A 10 -4.85 -3.45 3.81
N ILE A 11 -4.16 -4.29 4.57
CA ILE A 11 -3.55 -5.53 4.10
C ILE A 11 -4.17 -6.68 4.87
N GLU A 12 -4.92 -7.52 4.17
CA GLU A 12 -5.43 -8.78 4.69
C GLU A 12 -4.42 -9.88 4.40
N THR A 13 -3.82 -10.43 5.45
CA THR A 13 -2.84 -11.51 5.33
C THR A 13 -3.53 -12.85 5.07
N GLY A 14 -2.86 -13.71 4.31
CA GLY A 14 -3.26 -15.06 3.98
C GLY A 14 -2.74 -16.09 4.97
N GLY A 15 -2.48 -17.31 4.48
CA GLY A 15 -2.02 -18.44 5.31
C GLY A 15 -0.57 -18.34 5.77
N LYS A 16 0.22 -17.41 5.22
CA LYS A 16 1.60 -17.10 5.63
C LYS A 16 1.66 -15.62 5.97
N GLY A 17 2.03 -15.31 7.20
CA GLY A 17 2.17 -13.96 7.73
C GLY A 17 3.35 -13.94 8.69
N ILE A 18 4.05 -12.82 8.74
CA ILE A 18 5.27 -12.65 9.54
C ILE A 18 5.07 -11.45 10.42
N ASP A 19 5.42 -11.60 11.71
CA ASP A 19 5.41 -10.55 12.71
C ASP A 19 6.60 -9.57 12.49
N GLU A 20 6.52 -8.82 11.39
CA GLU A 20 7.49 -7.79 11.00
C GLU A 20 6.75 -6.49 10.66
N THR A 21 7.43 -5.37 10.85
CA THR A 21 6.97 -4.05 10.42
C THR A 21 6.87 -3.99 8.90
N ALA A 22 5.64 -3.91 8.38
CA ALA A 22 5.40 -3.70 6.97
C ALA A 22 5.95 -2.33 6.53
N ARG A 23 6.53 -2.29 5.32
CA ARG A 23 7.20 -1.12 4.75
C ARG A 23 6.74 -0.88 3.33
N PHE A 24 6.90 0.34 2.87
CA PHE A 24 6.65 0.71 1.48
C PHE A 24 7.82 1.51 0.93
N SER A 25 8.04 1.40 -0.37
CA SER A 25 8.96 2.22 -1.13
C SER A 25 8.18 3.38 -1.72
N PHE A 26 8.63 4.62 -1.50
CA PHE A 26 8.11 5.82 -2.13
C PHE A 26 9.22 6.53 -2.88
N ASN A 27 9.12 6.64 -4.20
CA ASN A 27 10.17 7.20 -5.06
C ASN A 27 11.55 6.60 -4.74
N SER A 28 11.61 5.26 -4.60
CA SER A 28 12.82 4.49 -4.25
C SER A 28 13.35 4.67 -2.81
N HIS A 29 12.57 5.26 -1.91
CA HIS A 29 12.91 5.37 -0.49
C HIS A 29 12.01 4.45 0.33
N VAL A 30 12.62 3.50 1.06
CA VAL A 30 11.87 2.58 1.92
C VAL A 30 11.53 3.27 3.23
N LEU A 31 10.24 3.30 3.57
CA LEU A 31 9.68 3.94 4.75
C LEU A 31 8.76 2.97 5.50
N PRO A 32 8.71 3.05 6.84
CA PRO A 32 7.71 2.33 7.62
C PRO A 32 6.33 3.00 7.48
N PHE A 33 5.26 2.22 7.65
CA PHE A 33 3.93 2.79 7.80
C PHE A 33 3.77 3.53 9.15
N GLU A 34 2.92 4.55 9.13
CA GLU A 34 2.44 5.29 10.30
C GLU A 34 1.01 4.84 10.65
N ASP A 35 0.57 5.19 11.87
CA ASP A 35 -0.78 4.90 12.39
C ASP A 35 -1.18 3.42 12.28
N LEU A 36 -0.22 2.53 12.55
CA LEU A 36 -0.41 1.09 12.44
C LEU A 36 -1.45 0.56 13.44
N SER A 37 -2.36 -0.27 12.94
CA SER A 37 -3.35 -1.02 13.71
C SER A 37 -3.46 -2.45 13.18
N GLY A 38 -3.71 -3.40 14.08
CA GLY A 38 -3.77 -4.82 13.75
C GLY A 38 -2.39 -5.46 13.65
N GLY A 39 -2.21 -6.38 12.71
CA GLY A 39 -0.98 -7.17 12.63
C GLY A 39 -0.80 -7.93 11.32
N THR A 40 0.38 -8.53 11.21
CA THR A 40 0.89 -9.16 9.99
C THR A 40 0.99 -10.69 10.10
N LYS A 41 0.46 -11.30 11.17
CA LYS A 41 0.42 -12.75 11.35
C LYS A 41 -0.64 -13.40 10.45
N PRO A 42 -0.60 -14.72 10.21
CA PRO A 42 -1.54 -15.38 9.32
C PRO A 42 -3.01 -15.11 9.66
N GLY A 43 -3.77 -14.61 8.69
CA GLY A 43 -5.19 -14.28 8.82
C GLY A 43 -5.51 -12.98 9.56
N GLU A 44 -4.50 -12.20 9.94
CA GLU A 44 -4.68 -10.86 10.50
C GLU A 44 -4.86 -9.80 9.41
N ILE A 45 -5.37 -8.64 9.84
CA ILE A 45 -5.51 -7.46 9.00
C ILE A 45 -4.60 -6.38 9.59
N LEU A 46 -3.74 -5.82 8.75
CA LEU A 46 -2.94 -4.65 9.06
C LEU A 46 -3.59 -3.42 8.41
N GLU A 47 -3.83 -2.38 9.19
CA GLU A 47 -4.16 -1.05 8.68
C GLU A 47 -3.02 -0.09 9.00
N GLY A 48 -2.70 0.79 8.06
CA GLY A 48 -1.70 1.83 8.25
C GLY A 48 -1.82 2.92 7.19
N GLY A 49 -0.87 3.84 7.17
CA GLY A 49 -0.81 4.87 6.15
C GLY A 49 0.48 5.65 6.21
N TYR A 50 0.52 6.76 5.46
CA TYR A 50 1.61 7.72 5.55
C TYR A 50 1.16 9.08 5.01
N THR A 51 1.65 10.16 5.64
CA THR A 51 1.49 11.52 5.13
C THR A 51 2.70 11.91 4.29
N VAL A 52 2.54 11.91 2.96
CA VAL A 52 3.64 12.12 2.01
C VAL A 52 3.79 13.61 1.66
N SER A 53 2.68 14.27 1.28
CA SER A 53 2.68 15.63 0.73
C SER A 53 3.67 15.85 -0.43
N SER A 54 3.79 14.88 -1.35
CA SER A 54 4.73 14.91 -2.48
C SER A 54 4.16 14.24 -3.74
N VAL A 55 4.81 14.43 -4.88
CA VAL A 55 4.43 13.77 -6.14
C VAL A 55 4.90 12.32 -6.12
N ALA A 56 3.97 11.38 -6.30
CA ALA A 56 4.27 9.97 -6.39
C ALA A 56 4.67 9.61 -7.82
N HIS A 57 5.95 9.28 -8.02
CA HIS A 57 6.46 8.71 -9.26
C HIS A 57 6.44 7.18 -9.21
N SER A 58 6.74 6.61 -8.04
CA SER A 58 6.62 5.18 -7.78
C SER A 58 6.21 4.96 -6.32
N MET A 59 5.32 4.00 -6.10
CA MET A 59 5.05 3.46 -4.77
C MET A 59 4.92 1.96 -4.82
N ALA A 60 5.62 1.26 -3.95
CA ALA A 60 5.54 -0.19 -3.88
C ALA A 60 5.42 -0.66 -2.43
N LEU A 61 4.61 -1.69 -2.20
CA LEU A 61 4.65 -2.46 -0.96
C LEU A 61 5.88 -3.37 -1.02
N VAL A 62 6.76 -3.27 -0.03
CA VAL A 62 7.99 -4.05 0.03
C VAL A 62 7.71 -5.31 0.84
N GLY A 63 8.24 -6.45 0.39
CA GLY A 63 8.18 -7.69 1.15
C GLY A 63 8.92 -7.63 2.50
N PRO A 64 8.76 -8.66 3.34
CA PRO A 64 9.47 -8.75 4.63
C PRO A 64 10.98 -8.90 4.43
N GLU A 65 11.80 -8.54 5.43
CA GLU A 65 13.26 -8.78 5.36
C GLU A 65 13.60 -10.27 5.37
N LYS A 66 12.74 -11.09 6.00
CA LYS A 66 12.95 -12.54 6.09
C LYS A 66 11.68 -13.33 5.93
N GLY A 67 11.69 -14.28 5.01
CA GLY A 67 10.59 -15.22 4.79
C GLY A 67 9.54 -14.72 3.79
N GLU A 68 8.33 -15.25 3.89
CA GLU A 68 7.25 -15.04 2.92
C GLU A 68 5.98 -14.50 3.58
N TRP A 69 5.43 -13.45 2.99
CA TRP A 69 4.16 -12.87 3.33
C TRP A 69 3.14 -13.16 2.23
N SER A 70 2.18 -14.04 2.54
CA SER A 70 1.04 -14.28 1.68
C SER A 70 0.00 -13.21 1.98
N ILE A 71 -0.34 -12.40 0.98
CA ILE A 71 -1.36 -11.36 1.07
C ILE A 71 -2.58 -11.83 0.29
N LYS A 72 -3.74 -11.79 0.95
CA LYS A 72 -5.01 -12.19 0.35
C LYS A 72 -5.68 -11.03 -0.37
N LYS A 73 -5.62 -9.84 0.22
CA LYS A 73 -6.21 -8.64 -0.35
C LYS A 73 -5.49 -7.40 0.15
N ILE A 74 -5.30 -6.43 -0.73
CA ILE A 74 -4.84 -5.09 -0.37
C ILE A 74 -5.88 -4.10 -0.85
N LYS A 75 -6.18 -3.12 0.00
CA LYS A 75 -6.93 -1.93 -0.37
C LYS A 75 -6.11 -0.71 -0.03
N VAL A 76 -5.92 0.20 -0.99
CA VAL A 76 -5.21 1.46 -0.77
C VAL A 76 -6.15 2.61 -1.09
N ASP A 77 -6.33 3.49 -0.11
CA ASP A 77 -7.11 4.72 -0.23
C ASP A 77 -6.15 5.90 -0.41
N PHE A 78 -6.25 6.58 -1.55
CA PHE A 78 -5.40 7.72 -1.89
C PHE A 78 -6.13 9.04 -1.71
N GLU A 79 -5.44 10.02 -1.16
CA GLU A 79 -5.88 11.41 -1.11
C GLU A 79 -4.88 12.28 -1.87
N CYS A 80 -5.26 12.65 -3.09
CA CYS A 80 -4.45 13.49 -3.97
C CYS A 80 -4.90 14.97 -3.89
N GLU A 81 -3.96 15.88 -4.09
CA GLU A 81 -4.22 17.30 -4.19
C GLU A 81 -5.08 17.59 -5.43
N ASN A 82 -6.15 18.37 -5.24
CA ASN A 82 -7.10 18.76 -6.29
C ASN A 82 -7.82 17.59 -7.00
N ALA A 83 -7.89 16.41 -6.38
CA ALA A 83 -8.65 15.27 -6.88
C ALA A 83 -9.50 14.66 -5.75
N PRO A 84 -10.68 14.07 -6.07
CA PRO A 84 -11.42 13.26 -5.11
C PRO A 84 -10.55 12.10 -4.59
N SER A 85 -10.76 11.71 -3.34
CA SER A 85 -10.16 10.49 -2.82
C SER A 85 -10.67 9.28 -3.60
N TYR A 86 -9.78 8.31 -3.82
CA TYR A 86 -10.12 7.08 -4.54
C TYR A 86 -9.45 5.88 -3.91
N SER A 87 -10.09 4.73 -4.07
CA SER A 87 -9.61 3.45 -3.54
C SER A 87 -9.17 2.55 -4.68
N VAL A 88 -8.10 1.80 -4.47
CA VAL A 88 -7.62 0.76 -5.38
C VAL A 88 -7.50 -0.54 -4.61
N GLU A 89 -8.07 -1.60 -5.17
CA GLU A 89 -7.92 -2.96 -4.64
C GLU A 89 -6.91 -3.73 -5.49
N TYR A 90 -6.05 -4.50 -4.81
CA TYR A 90 -5.10 -5.40 -5.43
C TYR A 90 -5.45 -6.85 -5.08
N PRO A 91 -5.26 -7.79 -6.04
CA PRO A 91 -5.52 -9.20 -5.82
C PRO A 91 -4.51 -9.80 -4.84
N ALA A 92 -4.73 -11.08 -4.49
CA ALA A 92 -3.79 -11.83 -3.67
C ALA A 92 -2.40 -11.89 -4.33
N VAL A 93 -1.36 -11.70 -3.52
CA VAL A 93 0.04 -11.71 -3.93
C VAL A 93 0.89 -12.38 -2.85
N GLU A 94 1.97 -13.05 -3.25
CA GLU A 94 3.00 -13.50 -2.33
C GLU A 94 4.18 -12.55 -2.41
N LEU A 95 4.62 -12.04 -1.26
CA LEU A 95 5.79 -11.20 -1.14
C LEU A 95 6.88 -11.90 -0.33
N ASP A 96 8.08 -11.94 -0.87
CA ASP A 96 9.32 -12.34 -0.22
C ASP A 96 10.33 -11.17 -0.14
N GLU A 97 11.52 -11.48 0.37
CA GLU A 97 12.66 -10.57 0.60
C GLU A 97 13.14 -9.78 -0.65
N THR A 98 12.78 -10.24 -1.84
CA THR A 98 13.23 -9.69 -3.12
C THR A 98 12.11 -9.08 -3.95
N THR A 99 10.87 -9.26 -3.51
CA THR A 99 9.69 -8.82 -4.25
C THR A 99 9.11 -7.52 -3.73
N GLU A 100 8.59 -6.73 -4.66
CA GLU A 100 7.85 -5.52 -4.37
C GLU A 100 6.58 -5.52 -5.23
N LEU A 101 5.45 -5.14 -4.63
CA LEU A 101 4.21 -4.93 -5.37
C LEU A 101 4.05 -3.44 -5.64
N ASN A 102 3.99 -3.04 -6.91
CA ASN A 102 3.59 -1.67 -7.26
C ASN A 102 2.15 -1.41 -6.79
N ILE A 103 2.01 -0.49 -5.84
CA ILE A 103 0.72 -0.06 -5.28
C ILE A 103 0.33 1.34 -5.73
N TRP A 104 1.15 2.03 -6.55
CA TRP A 104 0.77 3.32 -7.12
C TRP A 104 -0.10 3.13 -8.35
N LYS A 105 -1.22 3.85 -8.39
CA LYS A 105 -2.09 3.94 -9.56
C LYS A 105 -2.58 5.37 -9.70
N ASP A 106 -2.42 5.96 -10.87
CA ASP A 106 -2.92 7.30 -11.14
C ASP A 106 -4.43 7.40 -10.86
N PRO A 107 -4.92 8.56 -10.39
CA PRO A 107 -6.34 8.76 -10.17
C PRO A 107 -7.14 8.49 -11.44
N PRO A 108 -8.34 7.91 -11.32
CA PRO A 108 -9.21 7.69 -12.47
C PRO A 108 -9.48 9.03 -13.16
N LEU A 109 -9.51 9.01 -14.49
CA LEU A 109 -9.88 10.19 -15.27
C LEU A 109 -11.30 10.63 -14.85
N PRO A 110 -11.56 11.94 -14.71
CA PRO A 110 -12.92 12.43 -14.55
C PRO A 110 -13.77 11.92 -15.71
N THR A 111 -14.74 11.06 -15.43
CA THR A 111 -15.75 10.70 -16.42
C THR A 111 -16.63 11.93 -16.59
N PHE A 112 -16.50 12.62 -17.72
CA PHE A 112 -17.51 13.58 -18.12
C PHE A 112 -18.76 12.78 -18.48
N ASP A 113 -19.84 12.95 -17.71
CA ASP A 113 -21.16 12.53 -18.16
C ASP A 113 -21.47 13.35 -19.43
N VAL A 114 -21.65 12.67 -20.57
CA VAL A 114 -22.04 13.25 -21.87
C VAL A 114 -23.56 13.22 -22.00
#